data_AF-A0A9X1I620-F1
#
_entry.id   AF-A0A9X1I620-F1
#
_cell.length_a   1.000
_cell.length_b   1.000
_cell.length_c   1.000
_cell.angle_alpha   90.00
_cell.angle_beta   90.00
_cell.angle_gamma   90.00
#
_symmetry.space_group_name_H-M   'P 1'
#
loop_
_entity.id
_entity.type
_entity.pdbx_description
1 polymer ?
#
loop_
_entity_poly.entity_id
_entity_poly.type
_entity_poly.pdbx_seq_one_letter_code
_entity_poly.pdbx_strand_id
1 'polypeptide(L)'
;MSSCNSYNLKNTSIKFFTTFHNFGEIRFRSTSENAIFYFTNTGKYPLKIEKVETNCGCVLFEFTKDFVKPDHEGQIIINYDSRYSGNFKQTIKVFYNGVNSPDNLKIKGEVLFPE
;
A
#
# COMPACT_ATOMS: atom_id res chain seq x y z
N MET A 1 -0.59 6.34 -43.50
CA MET A 1 -0.41 5.53 -42.27
C MET A 1 0.44 6.32 -41.30
N SER A 2 -0.18 6.92 -40.29
CA SER A 2 0.56 7.57 -39.21
C SER A 2 0.12 6.92 -37.90
N SER A 3 0.88 5.91 -37.48
CA SER A 3 0.70 5.24 -36.20
C SER A 3 0.85 6.25 -35.07
N CYS A 4 -0.23 6.51 -34.35
CA CYS A 4 -0.13 7.06 -33.01
C CYS A 4 0.54 6.00 -32.13
N ASN A 5 1.82 6.23 -31.84
CA ASN A 5 2.58 5.40 -30.91
C ASN A 5 2.06 5.69 -29.50
N SER A 6 1.36 4.73 -28.91
CA SER A 6 0.81 4.78 -27.55
C SER A 6 1.95 4.62 -26.54
N TYR A 7 2.63 5.71 -26.25
CA TYR A 7 3.61 5.77 -25.18
C TYR A 7 2.92 5.71 -23.82
N ASN A 8 2.74 4.50 -23.31
CA ASN A 8 2.42 4.24 -21.90
C ASN A 8 3.67 4.56 -21.05
N LEU A 9 4.00 5.85 -20.90
CA LEU A 9 5.17 6.29 -20.15
C LEU A 9 4.81 6.44 -18.68
N LYS A 10 4.79 5.30 -18.00
CA LYS A 10 5.07 5.21 -16.57
C LYS A 10 6.45 5.84 -16.32
N ASN A 11 6.52 7.13 -15.97
CA ASN A 11 7.76 7.94 -16.08
C ASN A 11 8.41 8.28 -14.73
N THR A 12 7.93 7.71 -13.63
CA THR A 12 8.48 7.98 -12.30
C THR A 12 8.82 6.68 -11.55
N SER A 13 9.40 6.81 -10.37
CA SER A 13 9.86 5.70 -9.53
C SER A 13 9.52 5.97 -8.08
N ILE A 14 9.11 4.92 -7.36
CA ILE A 14 8.77 4.96 -5.95
C ILE A 14 9.76 4.09 -5.19
N LYS A 15 10.07 4.47 -3.95
CA LYS A 15 10.80 3.62 -3.01
C LYS A 15 10.09 3.62 -1.68
N PHE A 16 9.64 2.45 -1.24
CA PHE A 16 9.11 2.26 0.11
C PHE A 16 10.24 2.11 1.12
N PHE A 17 10.05 2.66 2.33
CA PHE A 17 10.98 2.49 3.44
C PHE A 17 10.91 1.08 4.02
N THR A 18 9.71 0.51 4.05
CA THR A 18 9.45 -0.90 4.33
C THR A 18 8.33 -1.37 3.43
N THR A 19 8.36 -2.65 3.06
CA THR A 19 7.26 -3.32 2.34
C THR A 19 6.56 -4.35 3.20
N PHE A 20 6.90 -4.42 4.49
CA PHE A 20 6.38 -5.41 5.41
C PHE A 20 6.08 -4.82 6.79
N HIS A 21 4.92 -5.18 7.34
CA HIS A 21 4.53 -4.88 8.71
C HIS A 21 4.00 -6.14 9.41
N ASN A 22 4.35 -6.32 10.68
CA ASN A 22 3.83 -7.39 11.52
C ASN A 22 3.10 -6.76 12.70
N PHE A 23 1.79 -6.95 12.76
CA PHE A 23 0.95 -6.51 13.88
C PHE A 23 1.22 -7.31 15.16
N GLY A 24 1.84 -8.49 15.06
CA GLY A 24 1.97 -9.39 16.20
C GLY A 24 0.60 -9.91 16.62
N GLU A 25 0.34 -9.92 17.92
CA GLU A 25 -0.95 -10.33 18.48
C GLU A 25 -1.88 -9.12 18.62
N ILE A 26 -3.07 -9.22 18.04
CA ILE A 26 -4.10 -8.18 18.12
C ILE A 26 -5.35 -8.74 18.79
N ARG A 27 -5.98 -7.94 19.65
CA ARG A 27 -7.24 -8.34 20.31
C ARG A 27 -8.38 -8.43 19.29
N PHE A 28 -9.29 -9.38 19.51
CA PHE A 28 -10.52 -9.49 18.74
C PHE A 28 -11.29 -8.17 18.76
N ARG A 29 -11.66 -7.65 17.59
CA ARG A 29 -12.33 -6.34 17.41
C ARG A 29 -11.57 -5.13 18.00
N SER A 30 -10.24 -5.20 18.01
CA SER A 30 -9.39 -4.03 18.25
C SER A 30 -9.51 -3.03 17.09
N THR A 31 -9.52 -1.74 17.42
CA THR A 31 -9.62 -0.62 16.46
C THR A 31 -8.32 0.18 16.33
N SER A 32 -7.28 -0.15 17.12
CA SER A 32 -6.22 0.81 17.44
C SER A 32 -4.91 0.66 16.67
N GLU A 33 -4.75 -0.32 15.77
CA GLU A 33 -3.47 -0.56 15.11
C GLU A 33 -3.52 -0.30 13.60
N ASN A 34 -2.72 0.69 13.18
CA ASN A 34 -2.50 1.04 11.78
C ASN A 34 -1.08 0.66 11.38
N ALA A 35 -0.93 0.02 10.23
CA ALA A 35 0.36 -0.13 9.56
C ALA A 35 0.56 1.05 8.60
N ILE A 36 1.61 1.85 8.82
CA ILE A 36 1.94 2.98 7.94
C ILE A 36 3.16 2.61 7.10
N PHE A 37 2.99 2.67 5.78
CA PHE A 37 4.04 2.45 4.79
C PHE A 37 4.40 3.79 4.17
N TYR A 38 5.51 4.37 4.63
CA TYR A 38 6.09 5.54 4.01
C TYR A 38 6.78 5.16 2.70
N PHE A 39 6.74 6.08 1.74
CA PHE A 39 7.49 5.99 0.50
C PHE A 39 8.00 7.36 0.09
N THR A 40 9.04 7.37 -0.74
CA THR A 40 9.55 8.57 -1.40
C THR A 40 9.47 8.43 -2.92
N ASN A 41 9.18 9.53 -3.60
CA ASN A 41 9.31 9.61 -5.05
C ASN A 41 10.79 9.77 -5.41
N THR A 42 11.37 8.72 -5.99
CA THR A 42 12.78 8.70 -6.43
C THR A 42 12.93 9.03 -7.92
N GLY A 43 11.81 9.31 -8.61
CA GLY A 43 11.79 9.69 -10.02
C GLY A 43 11.93 11.18 -10.24
N LYS A 44 12.06 11.57 -11.51
CA LYS A 44 12.18 12.98 -11.94
C LYS A 44 10.84 13.69 -12.16
N TYR A 45 9.74 12.94 -12.09
CA TYR A 45 8.39 13.44 -12.36
C TYR A 45 7.46 13.18 -11.17
N PRO A 46 6.38 13.97 -11.01
CA PRO A 46 5.42 13.76 -9.94
C PRO A 46 4.82 12.34 -9.95
N LEU A 47 4.81 11.72 -8.78
CA LEU A 47 4.30 10.37 -8.54
C LEU A 47 2.86 10.46 -8.03
N LYS A 48 1.99 9.62 -8.59
CA LYS A 48 0.60 9.49 -8.16
C LYS A 48 0.29 8.02 -7.88
N ILE A 49 -0.27 7.76 -6.71
CA ILE A 49 -0.92 6.48 -6.42
C ILE A 49 -2.26 6.46 -7.16
N GLU A 50 -2.41 5.51 -8.07
CA GLU A 50 -3.60 5.37 -8.93
C GLU A 50 -4.69 4.55 -8.25
N LYS A 51 -4.29 3.43 -7.64
CA LYS A 51 -5.18 2.55 -6.90
C LYS A 51 -4.41 1.67 -5.93
N VAL A 52 -5.11 1.24 -4.88
CA VAL A 52 -4.64 0.21 -3.94
C VAL A 52 -5.64 -0.94 -3.99
N GLU A 53 -5.15 -2.16 -4.18
CA GLU A 53 -5.96 -3.37 -4.21
C GLU A 53 -5.56 -4.30 -3.07
N THR A 54 -6.55 -4.90 -2.41
CA THR A 54 -6.37 -5.86 -1.32
C THR A 54 -7.05 -7.18 -1.68
N ASN A 55 -6.54 -8.29 -1.16
CA ASN A 55 -7.09 -9.62 -1.44
C ASN A 55 -8.36 -9.94 -0.62
N CYS A 56 -8.67 -9.15 0.41
CA CYS A 56 -9.77 -9.39 1.34
C CYS A 56 -10.39 -8.06 1.77
N GLY A 57 -11.72 -8.02 1.91
CA GLY A 57 -12.45 -6.85 2.40
C GLY A 57 -12.22 -6.50 3.87
N CYS A 58 -11.38 -7.27 4.59
CA CYS A 58 -10.99 -7.01 5.97
C CYS A 58 -9.83 -6.00 6.10
N VAL A 59 -9.51 -5.28 5.02
CA VAL A 59 -8.44 -4.29 5.00
C VAL A 59 -9.02 -2.97 4.54
N LEU A 60 -9.01 -1.99 5.44
CA LEU A 60 -9.29 -0.60 5.12
C LEU A 60 -7.97 0.12 4.85
N PHE A 61 -7.98 1.11 3.97
CA PHE A 61 -6.77 1.83 3.62
C PHE A 61 -7.02 3.30 3.29
N GLU A 62 -6.00 4.10 3.57
CA GLU A 62 -5.88 5.48 3.13
C GLU A 62 -4.50 5.66 2.49
N PHE A 63 -4.37 6.56 1.53
CA PHE A 63 -3.09 6.85 0.89
C PHE A 63 -3.02 8.30 0.43
N THR A 64 -1.82 8.81 0.22
CA THR A 64 -1.58 10.14 -0.37
C THR A 64 -2.23 10.21 -1.76
N LYS A 65 -3.34 10.94 -1.88
CA LYS A 65 -4.12 11.09 -3.14
C LYS A 65 -3.52 12.09 -4.11
N ASP A 66 -2.81 13.08 -3.58
CA ASP A 66 -2.16 14.11 -4.36
C ASP A 66 -0.87 13.59 -5.01
N PHE A 67 -0.40 14.35 -5.99
CA PHE A 67 0.90 14.09 -6.60
C PHE A 67 2.03 14.35 -5.62
N VAL A 68 2.91 13.37 -5.45
CA VAL A 68 4.14 13.46 -4.65
C VAL A 68 5.27 13.93 -5.57
N LYS A 69 5.83 15.11 -5.27
CA LYS A 69 6.96 15.69 -6.04
C LYS A 69 8.22 14.82 -5.92
N PRO A 70 9.19 14.95 -6.85
CA PRO A 70 10.51 14.34 -6.69
C PRO A 70 11.10 14.60 -5.31
N ASP A 71 11.72 13.59 -4.72
CA ASP A 71 12.35 13.58 -3.41
C ASP A 71 11.42 13.87 -2.21
N HIS A 72 10.12 13.96 -2.44
CA HIS A 72 9.12 14.12 -1.37
C HIS A 72 8.52 12.77 -0.99
N GLU A 73 7.98 12.73 0.23
CA GLU A 73 7.38 11.54 0.81
C GLU A 73 5.85 11.53 0.70
N GLY A 74 5.32 10.32 0.64
CA GLY A 74 3.91 10.01 0.83
C GLY A 74 3.76 8.80 1.73
N GLN A 75 2.52 8.44 2.02
CA GLN A 75 2.21 7.32 2.89
C GLN A 75 1.01 6.52 2.42
N ILE A 76 1.00 5.25 2.80
CA ILE A 76 -0.13 4.34 2.71
C ILE A 76 -0.41 3.81 4.11
N ILE A 77 -1.60 4.11 4.61
CA ILE A 77 -2.08 3.68 5.93
C ILE A 77 -3.00 2.49 5.71
N ILE A 78 -2.71 1.38 6.38
CA ILE A 78 -3.47 0.14 6.32
C ILE A 78 -4.04 -0.14 7.71
N ASN A 79 -5.36 -0.33 7.79
CA ASN A 79 -6.06 -0.76 8.98
C ASN A 79 -6.64 -2.16 8.74
N TYR A 80 -6.29 -3.10 9.62
CA TYR A 80 -6.76 -4.48 9.53
C TYR A 80 -7.96 -4.70 10.45
N ASP A 81 -9.03 -5.25 9.87
CA ASP A 81 -10.25 -5.57 10.57
C ASP A 81 -10.13 -6.90 11.32
N SER A 82 -9.90 -6.79 12.63
CA SER A 82 -9.66 -7.90 13.58
C SER A 82 -10.92 -8.67 14.01
N ARG A 83 -11.95 -8.74 13.14
CA ARG A 83 -13.20 -9.50 13.40
C ARG A 83 -13.07 -11.01 13.23
N TYR A 84 -11.96 -11.51 12.71
CA TYR A 84 -11.71 -12.93 12.47
C TYR A 84 -10.51 -13.39 13.27
N SER A 85 -10.73 -14.26 14.26
CA SER A 85 -9.66 -14.84 15.07
C SER A 85 -8.74 -15.76 14.26
N GLY A 86 -7.48 -15.84 14.69
CA GLY A 86 -6.42 -16.64 14.07
C GLY A 86 -5.41 -15.82 13.27
N ASN A 87 -4.50 -16.55 12.63
CA ASN A 87 -3.40 -15.98 11.87
C ASN A 87 -3.86 -15.37 10.55
N PHE A 88 -3.34 -14.19 10.21
CA PHE A 88 -3.56 -13.56 8.91
C PHE A 88 -2.25 -13.16 8.24
N LYS A 89 -2.26 -13.25 6.91
CA LYS A 89 -1.23 -12.72 6.01
C LYS A 89 -1.93 -12.11 4.81
N GLN A 90 -1.71 -10.83 4.55
CA GLN A 90 -2.31 -10.14 3.43
C GLN A 90 -1.23 -9.49 2.57
N THR A 91 -1.47 -9.46 1.27
CA THR A 91 -0.68 -8.69 0.31
C THR A 91 -1.56 -7.57 -0.24
N ILE A 92 -1.03 -6.35 -0.18
CA ILE A 92 -1.65 -5.14 -0.69
C ILE A 92 -0.87 -4.71 -1.92
N LYS A 93 -1.55 -4.56 -3.06
CA LYS A 93 -0.96 -4.10 -4.31
C LYS A 93 -1.15 -2.60 -4.45
N VAL A 94 -0.07 -1.87 -4.67
CA VAL A 94 -0.06 -0.43 -4.85
C VAL A 94 0.27 -0.12 -6.29
N PHE A 95 -0.70 0.42 -7.02
CA PHE A 95 -0.53 0.84 -8.40
C PHE A 95 -0.28 2.34 -8.44
N TYR A 96 0.68 2.73 -9.27
CA TYR A 96 1.10 4.10 -9.47
C TYR A 96 1.58 4.32 -10.92
N ASN A 97 1.77 5.58 -11.30
CA ASN A 97 2.20 5.99 -12.64
C ASN A 97 3.72 5.81 -12.91
N GLY A 98 4.34 4.75 -12.38
CA GLY A 98 5.79 4.51 -12.47
C GLY A 98 6.15 3.12 -12.98
N VAL A 99 7.37 2.95 -13.50
CA VAL A 99 7.76 1.79 -14.35
C VAL A 99 7.56 0.42 -13.69
N ASN A 100 7.75 0.35 -12.37
CA ASN A 100 7.68 -0.89 -11.60
C ASN A 100 6.32 -1.14 -10.96
N SER A 101 5.31 -0.33 -11.30
CA SER A 101 3.95 -0.49 -10.79
C SER A 101 3.30 -1.80 -11.29
N PRO A 102 2.67 -2.61 -10.41
CA PRO A 102 2.44 -2.34 -8.98
C PRO A 102 3.55 -2.86 -8.05
N ASP A 103 3.69 -2.21 -6.89
CA ASP A 103 4.47 -2.73 -5.76
C ASP A 103 3.58 -3.51 -4.78
N ASN A 104 4.19 -4.46 -4.06
CA ASN A 104 3.50 -5.29 -3.07
C ASN A 104 3.92 -4.93 -1.64
N LEU A 105 2.97 -4.52 -0.82
CA LEU A 105 3.11 -4.40 0.62
C LEU A 105 2.53 -5.64 1.30
N LYS A 106 3.11 -6.06 2.40
CA LYS A 106 2.71 -7.27 3.13
C LYS A 106 2.41 -6.94 4.58
N ILE A 107 1.28 -7.43 5.07
CA ILE A 107 0.95 -7.40 6.50
C ILE A 107 0.77 -8.82 7.02
N LYS A 108 1.11 -9.05 8.28
CA LYS A 108 0.77 -10.28 9.00
C LYS A 108 0.45 -9.99 10.46
N GLY A 109 -0.18 -10.95 11.12
CA GLY A 109 -0.41 -10.95 12.56
C GLY A 109 -1.29 -12.13 12.97
N GLU A 110 -1.73 -12.10 14.22
CA GLU A 110 -2.64 -13.07 14.81
C GLU A 110 -3.71 -12.34 15.62
N VAL A 111 -4.97 -12.56 15.27
CA VAL A 111 -6.09 -12.07 16.07
C VAL A 111 -6.38 -13.10 17.16
N LEU A 112 -6.25 -12.70 18.42
CA LEU A 112 -6.55 -13.56 19.56
C LEU A 112 -8.03 -13.99 19.55
N PHE A 113 -8.30 -15.19 20.06
CA PHE A 113 -9.67 -15.64 20.27
C PHE A 113 -10.34 -14.78 21.36
N PRO A 114 -11.63 -14.43 21.22
CA PRO A 114 -12.35 -13.78 22.30
C PRO A 114 -12.37 -14.69 23.54
N GLU A 115 -12.24 -14.08 24.72
CA GLU A 115 -12.50 -14.74 26.00
C GLU A 115 -13.99 -15.09 26.16
#